data_AF-Q849C0-F1
#
_entry.id   AF-Q849C0-F1
#
_cell.length_a   1.000
_cell.length_b   1.000
_cell.length_c   1.000
_cell.angle_alpha   90.00
_cell.angle_beta   90.00
_cell.angle_gamma   90.00
#
_symmetry.space_group_name_H-M   'P 1'
#
loop_
_entity.id
_entity.type
_entity.pdbx_description
1 polymer ?
#
loop_
_entity_poly.entity_id
_entity_poly.type
_entity_poly.pdbx_seq_one_letter_code
_entity_poly.pdbx_strand_id
1 'polypeptide(L)'
;MFDKNRTGSVKLWFLRLSHGEKWEDGNRNSLGGRFAYFSQWFKHLKEILKSQLMKEFKMKDMGIAKFILGFRITRDRKNKKIFIDQRAYLESVLKRFNMDQCNPVSIPINVGERLSKEQSPKTVEEAEKMKNVPYQEAVGSLLFAAQVSRPDLSYAVSCVSRFNKNPGVPHWKAVKRI
;
A
#
# COMPACT_ATOMS: atom_id res chain seq x y z
N MET A 1 11.36 -36.37 28.66
CA MET A 1 12.81 -36.28 28.44
C MET A 1 13.01 -35.93 26.97
N PHE A 2 13.36 -34.68 26.67
CA PHE A 2 13.50 -34.19 25.28
C PHE A 2 14.80 -34.70 24.67
N ASP A 3 14.70 -35.43 23.56
CA ASP A 3 15.82 -35.95 22.78
C ASP A 3 16.56 -34.79 22.09
N LYS A 4 17.84 -34.60 22.47
CA LYS A 4 18.73 -33.53 22.01
C LYS A 4 19.36 -33.79 20.63
N ASN A 5 19.07 -34.90 19.95
CA ASN A 5 19.82 -35.31 18.75
C ASN A 5 19.21 -34.94 17.38
N ARG A 6 18.06 -34.23 17.33
CA ARG A 6 17.46 -33.78 16.04
C ARG A 6 17.71 -32.31 15.68
N THR A 7 18.39 -31.55 16.52
CA THR A 7 18.66 -30.11 16.31
C THR A 7 19.92 -29.82 15.48
N GLY A 8 20.80 -30.81 15.30
CA GLY A 8 22.06 -30.65 14.57
C GLY A 8 21.88 -30.45 13.06
N SER A 9 20.92 -31.14 12.44
CA SER A 9 20.72 -31.06 11.00
C SER A 9 20.21 -29.67 10.59
N VAL A 10 19.21 -29.13 11.28
CA VAL A 10 18.58 -27.84 10.94
C VAL A 10 19.54 -26.64 11.05
N LYS A 11 20.47 -26.66 12.02
CA LYS A 11 21.51 -25.62 12.15
C LYS A 11 22.53 -25.67 11.01
N LEU A 12 22.92 -26.86 10.56
CA LEU A 12 23.86 -27.04 9.46
C LEU A 12 23.26 -26.59 8.11
N TRP A 13 21.96 -26.81 7.89
CA TRP A 13 21.25 -26.30 6.70
C TRP A 13 21.21 -24.76 6.64
N PHE A 14 21.05 -24.10 7.78
CA PHE A 14 20.99 -22.64 7.86
C PHE A 14 22.34 -21.97 7.55
N LEU A 15 23.45 -22.55 8.04
CA LEU A 15 24.80 -22.09 7.74
C LEU A 15 25.15 -22.27 6.26
N ARG A 16 24.73 -23.37 5.63
CA ARG A 16 25.11 -23.68 4.24
C ARG A 16 24.42 -22.80 3.18
N LEU A 17 23.20 -22.32 3.46
CA LEU A 17 22.49 -21.35 2.60
C LEU A 17 23.02 -19.91 2.74
N SER A 18 23.57 -19.56 3.91
CA SER A 18 24.16 -18.23 4.18
C SER A 18 25.46 -17.97 3.41
N HIS A 19 26.14 -19.02 2.95
CA HIS A 19 27.47 -18.93 2.33
C HIS A 19 27.48 -19.05 0.80
N GLY A 20 26.32 -19.07 0.13
CA GLY A 20 26.26 -18.94 -1.33
C GLY A 20 26.86 -20.10 -2.13
N GLU A 21 26.98 -21.30 -1.54
CA GLU A 21 27.40 -22.49 -2.30
C GLU A 21 26.32 -22.87 -3.33
N LYS A 22 26.67 -22.82 -4.61
CA LYS A 22 25.85 -23.40 -5.68
C LYS A 22 25.88 -24.92 -5.57
N TRP A 23 24.71 -25.52 -5.53
CA TRP A 23 24.54 -26.97 -5.51
C TRP A 23 24.55 -27.51 -6.93
N GLU A 24 25.58 -28.29 -7.29
CA GLU A 24 25.45 -29.33 -8.30
C GLU A 24 25.19 -30.64 -7.56
N ASP A 25 24.06 -31.30 -7.85
CA ASP A 25 24.05 -32.76 -7.90
C ASP A 25 22.74 -33.34 -8.48
N GLY A 26 22.95 -34.32 -9.34
CA GLY A 26 21.92 -35.07 -10.05
C GLY A 26 21.11 -35.98 -9.13
N ASN A 27 19.84 -35.66 -8.94
CA ASN A 27 18.76 -36.64 -8.91
C ASN A 27 17.40 -35.92 -9.03
N ARG A 28 16.67 -36.17 -10.12
CA ARG A 28 15.46 -35.44 -10.52
C ARG A 28 14.21 -35.72 -9.65
N ASN A 29 14.31 -36.55 -8.61
CA ASN A 29 13.17 -36.92 -7.75
C ASN A 29 13.09 -36.17 -6.39
N SER A 30 13.93 -35.16 -6.16
CA SER A 30 14.04 -34.46 -4.86
C SER A 30 13.22 -33.17 -4.72
N LEU A 31 12.58 -32.69 -5.80
CA LEU A 31 11.87 -31.40 -5.78
C LEU A 31 10.63 -31.43 -4.86
N GLY A 32 9.84 -32.51 -4.89
CA GLY A 32 8.62 -32.62 -4.06
C GLY A 32 8.90 -32.58 -2.55
N GLY A 33 9.98 -33.23 -2.11
CA GLY A 33 10.45 -33.16 -0.73
C GLY A 33 10.91 -31.76 -0.34
N ARG A 34 11.72 -31.11 -1.18
CA ARG A 34 12.22 -29.74 -0.95
C ARG A 34 11.08 -28.72 -0.80
N PHE A 35 10.02 -28.81 -1.61
CA PHE A 35 8.83 -27.96 -1.48
C PHE A 35 8.03 -28.21 -0.20
N ALA A 36 7.89 -29.48 0.22
CA ALA A 36 7.20 -29.83 1.47
C ALA A 36 7.96 -29.32 2.70
N TYR A 37 9.28 -29.51 2.75
CA TYR A 37 10.14 -28.98 3.82
C TYR A 37 10.08 -27.45 3.88
N PHE A 38 10.19 -26.77 2.74
CA PHE A 38 10.12 -25.31 2.69
C PHE A 38 8.75 -24.80 3.17
N SER A 39 7.66 -25.42 2.73
CA SER A 39 6.30 -25.10 3.18
C SER A 39 6.13 -25.27 4.70
N GLN A 40 6.63 -26.36 5.26
CA GLN A 40 6.56 -26.61 6.71
C GLN A 40 7.42 -25.63 7.50
N TRP A 41 8.64 -25.36 7.05
CA TRP A 41 9.53 -24.37 7.64
C TRP A 41 8.92 -22.97 7.61
N PHE A 42 8.34 -22.55 6.48
CA PHE A 42 7.71 -21.25 6.34
C PHE A 42 6.51 -21.08 7.27
N LYS A 43 5.69 -22.14 7.45
CA LYS A 43 4.60 -22.15 8.44
C LYS A 43 5.16 -21.95 9.85
N HIS A 44 6.20 -22.68 10.24
CA HIS A 44 6.79 -22.57 11.57
C HIS A 44 7.39 -21.18 11.82
N LEU A 45 8.16 -20.65 10.87
CA LEU A 45 8.74 -19.31 10.94
C LEU A 45 7.66 -18.24 11.09
N LYS A 46 6.57 -18.35 10.33
CA LYS A 46 5.43 -17.44 10.40
C LYS A 46 4.82 -17.41 11.80
N GLU A 47 4.66 -18.56 12.45
CA GLU A 47 4.09 -18.62 13.80
C GLU A 47 5.04 -18.10 14.88
N ILE A 48 6.36 -18.32 14.74
CA ILE A 48 7.36 -17.69 15.62
C ILE A 48 7.28 -16.16 15.51
N LEU A 49 7.31 -15.63 14.28
CA LEU A 49 7.27 -14.20 14.03
C LEU A 49 6.00 -13.56 14.58
N LYS A 50 4.84 -14.18 14.34
CA LYS A 50 3.56 -13.73 14.90
C LYS A 50 3.61 -13.69 16.42
N SER A 51 4.12 -14.73 17.06
CA SER A 51 4.22 -14.82 18.52
C SER A 51 5.08 -13.69 19.09
N GLN A 52 6.23 -13.41 18.47
CA GLN A 52 7.09 -12.30 18.88
C GLN A 52 6.40 -10.94 18.71
N LEU A 53 5.76 -10.70 17.56
CA LEU A 53 5.03 -9.46 17.31
C LEU A 53 3.83 -9.29 18.27
N MET A 54 3.13 -10.37 18.60
CA MET A 54 1.99 -10.35 19.54
C MET A 54 2.39 -10.03 20.98
N LYS A 55 3.65 -10.25 21.35
CA LYS A 55 4.17 -9.87 22.67
C LYS A 55 4.42 -8.36 22.77
N GLU A 56 4.93 -7.77 21.70
CA GLU A 56 5.29 -6.34 21.65
C GLU A 56 4.10 -5.44 21.26
N PHE A 57 3.18 -5.95 20.42
CA PHE A 57 2.09 -5.18 19.85
C PHE A 57 0.72 -5.80 20.15
N LYS A 58 -0.27 -4.96 20.48
CA LYS A 58 -1.68 -5.37 20.59
C LYS A 58 -2.23 -5.72 19.21
N MET A 59 -2.08 -6.98 18.81
CA MET A 59 -2.52 -7.49 17.51
C MET A 59 -3.38 -8.75 17.65
N LYS A 60 -4.20 -9.02 16.64
CA LYS A 60 -5.06 -10.19 16.57
C LYS A 60 -4.85 -10.88 15.24
N ASP A 61 -4.71 -12.21 15.25
CA ASP A 61 -4.72 -12.98 14.01
C ASP A 61 -6.14 -13.04 13.44
N MET A 62 -6.34 -12.43 12.27
CA MET A 62 -7.61 -12.45 11.54
C MET A 62 -7.64 -13.54 10.45
N GLY A 63 -6.66 -14.43 10.43
CA GLY A 63 -6.55 -15.53 9.47
C GLY A 63 -6.02 -15.08 8.11
N ILE A 64 -6.72 -15.45 7.04
CA ILE A 64 -6.31 -15.08 5.67
C ILE A 64 -6.50 -13.58 5.49
N ALA A 65 -5.44 -12.88 5.10
CA ALA A 65 -5.48 -11.45 4.84
C ALA A 65 -6.53 -11.10 3.77
N LYS A 66 -7.59 -10.41 4.21
CA LYS A 66 -8.62 -9.82 3.35
C LYS A 66 -8.37 -8.36 3.05
N PHE A 67 -7.62 -7.68 3.92
CA PHE A 67 -7.24 -6.29 3.76
C PHE A 67 -5.77 -6.08 4.09
N ILE A 68 -5.12 -5.15 3.37
CA ILE A 68 -3.80 -4.62 3.68
C ILE A 68 -3.82 -3.13 3.40
N LEU A 69 -3.46 -2.27 4.35
CA LEU A 69 -3.35 -0.82 4.13
C LEU A 69 -4.54 -0.16 3.38
N GLY A 70 -5.77 -0.62 3.63
CA GLY A 70 -6.98 -0.11 2.95
C GLY A 70 -7.31 -0.76 1.60
N PHE A 71 -6.46 -1.65 1.10
CA PHE A 71 -6.72 -2.48 -0.08
C PHE A 71 -7.45 -3.75 0.30
N ARG A 72 -8.48 -4.11 -0.48
CA ARG A 72 -9.15 -5.40 -0.37
C ARG A 72 -8.39 -6.42 -1.22
N ILE A 73 -8.12 -7.58 -0.64
CA ILE A 73 -7.46 -8.71 -1.30
C ILE A 73 -8.51 -9.81 -1.52
N THR A 74 -8.74 -10.16 -2.78
CA THR A 74 -9.57 -11.30 -3.18
C THR A 74 -8.68 -12.36 -3.80
N ARG A 75 -8.80 -13.61 -3.35
CA ARG A 75 -7.96 -14.72 -3.82
C ARG A 75 -8.81 -15.79 -4.46
N ASP A 76 -8.61 -16.02 -5.74
CA ASP A 76 -9.18 -17.16 -6.45
C ASP A 76 -8.14 -18.27 -6.52
N ARG A 77 -8.26 -19.25 -5.61
CA ARG A 77 -7.33 -20.36 -5.51
C ARG A 77 -7.49 -21.37 -6.65
N LYS A 78 -8.71 -21.52 -7.20
CA LYS A 78 -8.98 -22.47 -8.28
C LYS A 78 -8.23 -22.03 -9.54
N ASN A 79 -8.33 -20.73 -9.85
CA ASN A 79 -7.67 -20.14 -11.03
C ASN A 79 -6.27 -19.59 -10.72
N LYS A 80 -5.77 -19.74 -9.49
CA LYS A 80 -4.46 -19.22 -9.03
C LYS A 80 -4.31 -17.70 -9.25
N LYS A 81 -5.39 -16.93 -9.09
CA LYS A 81 -5.40 -15.46 -9.25
C LYS A 81 -5.53 -14.75 -7.92
N ILE A 82 -4.95 -13.56 -7.84
CA ILE A 82 -5.12 -12.62 -6.73
C ILE A 82 -5.56 -11.29 -7.34
N PHE A 83 -6.64 -10.75 -6.81
CA PHE A 83 -7.16 -9.44 -7.15
C PHE A 83 -6.98 -8.52 -5.96
N ILE A 84 -6.61 -7.27 -6.23
CA ILE A 84 -6.45 -6.22 -5.23
C ILE A 84 -7.25 -5.03 -5.72
N ASP A 85 -8.06 -4.42 -4.85
CA ASP A 85 -8.78 -3.19 -5.16
C ASP A 85 -8.73 -2.18 -4.01
N GLN A 86 -8.79 -0.89 -4.35
CA GLN A 86 -8.68 0.24 -3.42
C GLN A 86 -10.03 0.94 -3.17
N ARG A 87 -11.16 0.31 -3.55
CA ARG A 87 -12.47 0.97 -3.54
C ARG A 87 -12.84 1.52 -2.15
N ALA A 88 -12.68 0.70 -1.11
CA ALA A 88 -13.01 1.08 0.26
C ALA A 88 -12.20 2.31 0.73
N TYR A 89 -10.92 2.39 0.36
CA TYR A 89 -10.10 3.55 0.66
C TYR A 89 -10.60 4.81 -0.06
N LEU A 90 -10.86 4.73 -1.37
CA LEU A 90 -11.35 5.87 -2.14
C LEU A 90 -12.71 6.37 -1.62
N GLU A 91 -13.63 5.47 -1.29
CA GLU A 91 -14.91 5.82 -0.66
C GLU A 91 -14.70 6.51 0.70
N SER A 92 -13.73 6.06 1.51
CA SER A 92 -13.40 6.71 2.78
C SER A 92 -12.82 8.12 2.60
N VAL A 93 -12.02 8.33 1.55
CA VAL A 93 -11.43 9.63 1.20
C VAL A 93 -12.53 10.59 0.74
N LEU A 94 -13.42 10.15 -0.16
CA LEU A 94 -14.56 10.96 -0.61
C LEU A 94 -15.45 11.40 0.57
N LYS A 95 -15.79 10.47 1.47
CA LYS A 95 -16.57 10.79 2.68
C LYS A 95 -15.85 11.81 3.57
N ARG A 96 -14.54 11.67 3.78
CA ARG A 96 -13.75 12.58 4.61
C ARG A 96 -13.79 14.02 4.11
N PHE A 97 -13.77 14.23 2.80
CA PHE A 97 -13.81 15.55 2.18
C PHE A 97 -15.23 16.02 1.80
N ASN A 98 -16.27 15.32 2.26
CA ASN A 98 -17.69 15.60 1.96
C ASN A 98 -17.98 15.58 0.45
N MET A 99 -17.47 14.57 -0.24
CA MET A 99 -17.56 14.39 -1.69
C MET A 99 -18.17 13.02 -2.08
N ASP A 100 -18.83 12.32 -1.16
CA ASP A 100 -19.42 11.00 -1.44
C ASP A 100 -20.56 11.03 -2.46
N GLN A 101 -21.20 12.19 -2.64
CA GLN A 101 -22.24 12.44 -3.66
C GLN A 101 -21.73 13.27 -4.85
N CYS A 102 -20.42 13.35 -5.07
CA CYS A 102 -19.87 14.15 -6.17
C CYS A 102 -20.17 13.51 -7.54
N ASN A 103 -20.33 14.34 -8.58
CA ASN A 103 -20.45 13.86 -9.94
C ASN A 103 -19.10 13.34 -10.45
N PRO A 104 -19.04 12.12 -11.02
CA PRO A 104 -17.80 11.57 -11.55
C PRO A 104 -17.35 12.34 -12.78
N VAL A 105 -16.03 12.48 -12.93
CA VAL A 105 -15.40 13.15 -14.08
C VAL A 105 -14.43 12.18 -14.73
N SER A 106 -14.43 12.11 -16.07
CA SER A 106 -13.54 11.19 -16.79
C SER A 106 -12.08 11.67 -16.86
N ILE A 107 -11.84 12.97 -16.72
CA ILE A 107 -10.51 13.56 -16.85
C ILE A 107 -10.19 14.37 -15.58
N PRO A 108 -9.16 13.97 -14.80
CA PRO A 108 -8.85 14.56 -13.49
C PRO A 108 -8.46 16.05 -13.54
N ILE A 109 -7.96 16.52 -14.68
CA ILE A 109 -7.56 17.92 -14.90
C ILE A 109 -8.11 18.39 -16.25
N ASN A 110 -8.54 19.65 -16.38
CA ASN A 110 -9.02 20.13 -17.66
C ASN A 110 -7.88 20.24 -18.67
N VAL A 111 -8.17 19.93 -19.93
CA VAL A 111 -7.21 20.10 -21.02
C VAL A 111 -6.91 21.60 -21.18
N GLY A 112 -5.63 21.96 -21.12
CA GLY A 112 -5.18 23.36 -21.23
C GLY A 112 -5.20 24.15 -19.91
N GLU A 113 -5.73 23.60 -18.82
CA GLU A 113 -5.69 24.24 -17.51
C GLU A 113 -4.26 24.19 -16.94
N ARG A 114 -3.67 25.37 -16.72
CA ARG A 114 -2.35 25.53 -16.13
C ARG A 114 -2.49 26.22 -14.78
N LEU A 115 -2.29 25.45 -13.71
CA LEU A 115 -2.20 26.00 -12.37
C LEU A 115 -0.90 26.79 -12.21
N SER A 116 -0.98 27.94 -11.56
CA SER A 116 0.14 28.88 -11.50
C SER A 116 0.24 29.57 -10.12
N LYS A 117 1.44 30.04 -9.76
CA LYS A 117 1.66 30.67 -8.45
C LYS A 117 0.93 32.00 -8.32
N GLU A 118 0.60 32.63 -9.44
CA GLU A 118 -0.18 33.87 -9.47
C GLU A 118 -1.61 33.69 -8.95
N GLN A 119 -2.09 32.44 -8.91
CA GLN A 119 -3.39 32.04 -8.35
C GLN A 119 -3.35 31.75 -6.84
N SER A 120 -2.17 31.83 -6.22
CA SER A 120 -2.03 31.75 -4.77
C SER A 120 -2.56 33.03 -4.11
N PRO A 121 -3.04 32.94 -2.85
CA PRO A 121 -3.50 34.10 -2.10
C PRO A 121 -2.44 35.21 -2.03
N LYS A 122 -2.85 36.44 -2.35
CA LYS A 122 -2.02 37.65 -2.25
C LYS A 122 -2.51 38.60 -1.16
N THR A 123 -3.80 38.52 -0.83
CA THR A 123 -4.43 39.33 0.22
C THR A 123 -4.68 38.52 1.48
N VAL A 124 -4.82 39.21 2.62
CA VAL A 124 -5.16 38.56 3.91
C VAL A 124 -6.52 37.86 3.82
N GLU A 125 -7.50 38.49 3.15
CA GLU A 125 -8.84 37.92 2.96
C GLU A 125 -8.83 36.60 2.17
N GLU A 126 -8.01 36.50 1.12
CA GLU A 126 -7.86 35.26 0.34
C GLU A 126 -7.16 34.16 1.16
N ALA A 127 -6.15 34.53 1.94
CA ALA A 127 -5.44 33.60 2.81
C ALA A 127 -6.38 33.07 3.90
N GLU A 128 -7.25 33.92 4.44
CA GLU A 128 -8.22 33.57 5.47
C GLU A 128 -9.28 32.59 4.95
N LYS A 129 -9.73 32.75 3.70
CA LYS A 129 -10.61 31.76 3.02
C LYS A 129 -9.97 30.38 2.89
N MET A 130 -8.64 30.33 2.73
CA MET A 130 -7.90 29.07 2.54
C MET A 130 -7.38 28.46 3.85
N LYS A 131 -7.38 29.22 4.95
CA LYS A 131 -6.79 28.82 6.25
C LYS A 131 -7.29 27.48 6.78
N ASN A 132 -8.58 27.20 6.61
CA ASN A 132 -9.23 25.99 7.12
C ASN A 132 -9.41 24.90 6.05
N VAL A 133 -8.86 25.09 4.85
CA VAL A 133 -8.96 24.11 3.77
C VAL A 133 -7.89 23.02 3.98
N PRO A 134 -8.26 21.74 4.11
CA PRO A 134 -7.32 20.64 4.33
C PRO A 134 -6.60 20.22 3.03
N TYR A 135 -5.91 21.17 2.40
CA TYR A 135 -5.32 21.01 1.07
C TYR A 135 -4.25 19.90 1.04
N GLN A 136 -3.28 19.97 1.95
CA GLN A 136 -2.18 19.00 2.00
C GLN A 136 -2.67 17.59 2.32
N GLU A 137 -3.69 17.47 3.17
CA GLU A 137 -4.29 16.18 3.51
C GLU A 137 -4.99 15.56 2.29
N ALA A 138 -5.73 16.35 1.52
CA ALA A 138 -6.38 15.90 0.30
C ALA A 138 -5.36 15.47 -0.76
N VAL A 139 -4.33 16.28 -0.98
CA VAL A 139 -3.24 15.94 -1.92
C VAL A 139 -2.51 14.67 -1.48
N GLY A 140 -2.23 14.49 -0.19
CA GLY A 140 -1.60 13.27 0.34
C GLY A 140 -2.47 12.03 0.14
N SER A 141 -3.79 12.16 0.34
CA SER A 141 -4.75 11.08 0.11
C SER A 141 -4.81 10.67 -1.37
N LEU A 142 -4.83 11.66 -2.27
CA LEU A 142 -4.81 11.42 -3.71
C LEU A 142 -3.47 10.84 -4.19
N LEU A 143 -2.35 11.28 -3.61
CA LEU A 143 -1.02 10.74 -3.92
C LEU A 143 -0.92 9.26 -3.58
N PHE A 144 -1.46 8.84 -2.44
CA PHE A 144 -1.52 7.43 -2.08
C PHE A 144 -2.38 6.61 -3.06
N ALA A 145 -3.54 7.16 -3.48
CA ALA A 145 -4.35 6.52 -4.52
C ALA A 145 -3.60 6.37 -5.85
N ALA A 146 -2.91 7.43 -6.28
CA ALA A 146 -2.15 7.45 -7.52
C ALA A 146 -1.00 6.44 -7.54
N GLN A 147 -0.30 6.31 -6.41
CA GLN A 147 0.89 5.46 -6.31
C GLN A 147 0.56 3.97 -6.26
N VAL A 148 -0.62 3.58 -5.76
CA VAL A 148 -0.92 2.15 -5.55
C VAL A 148 -1.82 1.53 -6.61
N SER A 149 -2.90 2.20 -7.03
CA SER A 149 -3.86 1.58 -7.97
C SER A 149 -4.41 2.49 -9.07
N ARG A 150 -4.22 3.82 -8.97
CA ARG A 150 -4.78 4.81 -9.91
C ARG A 150 -3.69 5.64 -10.60
N PRO A 151 -2.80 5.01 -11.41
CA PRO A 151 -1.70 5.73 -12.04
C PRO A 151 -2.18 6.85 -12.98
N ASP A 152 -3.42 6.78 -13.47
CA ASP A 152 -4.09 7.81 -14.26
C ASP A 152 -4.24 9.16 -13.51
N LEU A 153 -4.25 9.15 -12.18
CA LEU A 153 -4.30 10.38 -11.36
C LEU A 153 -2.92 11.04 -11.19
N SER A 154 -1.83 10.33 -11.46
CA SER A 154 -0.46 10.77 -11.09
C SER A 154 -0.10 12.14 -11.63
N TYR A 155 -0.48 12.44 -12.87
CA TYR A 155 -0.21 13.74 -13.48
C TYR A 155 -0.95 14.87 -12.76
N ALA A 156 -2.26 14.72 -12.55
CA ALA A 156 -3.06 15.75 -11.90
C ALA A 156 -2.60 16.00 -10.45
N VAL A 157 -2.29 14.93 -9.71
CA VAL A 157 -1.74 15.02 -8.35
C VAL A 157 -0.38 15.73 -8.34
N SER A 158 0.49 15.45 -9.32
CA SER A 158 1.77 16.14 -9.48
C SER A 158 1.61 17.64 -9.76
N CYS A 159 0.57 18.05 -10.48
CA CYS A 159 0.28 19.46 -10.72
C CYS A 159 -0.16 20.17 -9.43
N VAL A 160 -1.11 19.61 -8.68
CA VAL A 160 -1.65 20.25 -7.47
C VAL A 160 -0.66 20.23 -6.30
N SER A 161 0.23 19.24 -6.21
CA SER A 161 1.21 19.13 -5.11
C SER A 161 2.21 20.29 -5.05
N ARG A 162 2.45 20.97 -6.18
CA ARG A 162 3.35 22.14 -6.29
C ARG A 162 2.91 23.32 -5.44
N PHE A 163 1.63 23.37 -5.06
CA PHE A 163 1.03 24.50 -4.34
C PHE A 163 0.78 24.21 -2.85
N ASN A 164 1.31 23.10 -2.30
CA ASN A 164 1.13 22.72 -0.90
C ASN A 164 1.53 23.80 0.11
N LYS A 165 2.49 24.69 -0.23
CA LYS A 165 2.96 25.76 0.66
C LYS A 165 1.99 26.93 0.77
N ASN A 166 1.34 27.31 -0.33
CA ASN A 166 0.42 28.45 -0.38
C ASN A 166 -0.70 28.19 -1.41
N PRO A 167 -1.66 27.30 -1.09
CA PRO A 167 -2.73 26.95 -2.01
C PRO A 167 -3.75 28.09 -2.10
N GLY A 168 -4.29 28.31 -3.30
CA GLY A 168 -5.36 29.26 -3.56
C GLY A 168 -6.66 28.55 -3.87
N VAL A 169 -7.75 29.32 -3.98
CA VAL A 169 -9.07 28.78 -4.32
C VAL A 169 -9.07 28.00 -5.66
N PRO A 170 -8.37 28.46 -6.72
CA PRO A 170 -8.27 27.67 -7.96
C PRO A 170 -7.56 26.33 -7.74
N HIS A 171 -6.49 26.29 -6.94
CA HIS A 171 -5.79 25.05 -6.60
C HIS A 171 -6.71 24.07 -5.89
N TRP A 172 -7.54 24.55 -4.95
CA TRP A 172 -8.49 23.69 -4.24
C TRP A 172 -9.60 23.15 -5.14
N LYS A 173 -10.10 23.97 -6.07
CA LYS A 173 -11.06 23.50 -7.08
C LYS A 173 -10.47 22.40 -7.96
N ALA A 174 -9.20 22.53 -8.34
CA ALA A 174 -8.50 21.50 -9.09
C ALA A 174 -8.37 20.20 -8.28
N VAL A 175 -8.05 20.27 -6.99
CA VAL A 175 -8.02 19.08 -6.11
C VAL A 175 -9.39 18.40 -6.03
N LYS A 176 -10.48 19.16 -5.87
CA LYS A 176 -11.84 18.60 -5.84
C LYS A 176 -12.32 18.02 -7.17
N ARG A 177 -11.65 18.34 -8.28
CA ARG A 177 -11.98 17.77 -9.58
C ARG A 177 -11.43 16.35 -9.74
N ILE A 178 -10.27 16.09 -9.14
CA ILE A 178 -9.57 14.80 -9.16
C ILE A 178 -10.39 13.77 -8.37
#